data_AF-A0A7C7E2A6-F1
#
_entry.id   AF-A0A7C7E2A6-F1
#
_cell.length_a   1.000
_cell.length_b   1.000
_cell.length_c   1.000
_cell.angle_alpha   90.00
_cell.angle_beta   90.00
_cell.angle_gamma   90.00
#
_symmetry.space_group_name_H-M   'P 1'
#
loop_
_entity.id
_entity.type
_entity.pdbx_description
1 polymer ?
#
loop_
_entity_poly.entity_id
_entity_poly.type
_entity_poly.pdbx_seq_one_letter_code
_entity_poly.pdbx_strand_id
1 'polypeptide(L)'
;MTEYVRMVSLVGEQPIANLVPILCLQPQYLDFICTDRTRQIAERLDLLLEEMASQDRLQIQVDIREVHPYDMLDIDKNLRKLLDEQVCDPQ
;
A
#
# COMPACT_ATOMS: atom_id res chain seq x y z
N MET A 1 -17.18 -3.06 -13.74
CA MET A 1 -16.66 -3.02 -12.36
C MET A 1 -15.43 -2.15 -12.40
N THR A 2 -15.28 -1.19 -11.50
CA THR A 2 -14.07 -0.35 -11.46
C THR A 2 -12.93 -1.22 -10.95
N GLU A 3 -11.98 -1.56 -11.81
CA GLU A 3 -10.75 -2.22 -11.40
C GLU A 3 -9.84 -1.16 -10.77
N TYR A 4 -9.54 -1.30 -9.49
CA TYR A 4 -8.59 -0.43 -8.82
C TYR A 4 -7.19 -0.94 -9.10
N VAL A 5 -6.47 -0.24 -9.97
CA VAL A 5 -5.11 -0.64 -10.34
C VAL A 5 -4.16 -0.49 -9.15
N ARG A 6 -4.22 0.63 -8.43
CA ARG A 6 -3.28 0.93 -7.33
C ARG A 6 -3.99 1.57 -6.14
N MET A 7 -3.54 1.22 -4.94
CA MET A 7 -3.95 1.83 -3.69
C MET A 7 -2.71 2.32 -2.93
N VAL A 8 -2.78 3.54 -2.41
CA VAL A 8 -1.79 4.07 -1.45
C VAL A 8 -2.43 4.05 -0.08
N SER A 9 -1.78 3.43 0.90
CA SER A 9 -2.32 3.21 2.23
C SER A 9 -1.35 3.73 3.30
N LEU A 10 -1.79 4.74 4.05
CA LEU A 10 -1.03 5.30 5.17
C LEU A 10 -1.12 4.35 6.37
N VAL A 11 0.00 3.74 6.76
CA VAL A 11 0.02 2.77 7.86
C VAL A 11 0.12 3.49 9.20
N GLY A 12 -1.01 3.47 9.92
CA GLY A 12 -1.11 3.94 11.30
C GLY A 12 -0.93 2.82 12.32
N GLU A 13 -1.20 3.13 13.58
CA GLU A 13 -1.10 2.16 14.70
C GLU A 13 -2.16 1.05 14.65
N GLN A 14 -3.26 1.28 13.93
CA GLN A 14 -4.41 0.38 13.86
C GLN A 14 -4.43 -0.35 12.50
N PRO A 15 -3.86 -1.56 12.38
CA PRO A 15 -3.74 -2.27 11.10
C PRO A 15 -5.07 -2.58 10.44
N ILE A 16 -6.14 -2.74 11.23
CA ILE A 16 -7.48 -3.06 10.71
C ILE A 16 -8.02 -1.96 9.79
N ALA A 17 -7.65 -0.70 10.04
CA ALA A 17 -8.05 0.44 9.23
C ALA A 17 -7.45 0.38 7.82
N ASN A 18 -6.29 -0.26 7.66
CA ASN A 18 -5.66 -0.51 6.37
C ASN A 18 -6.23 -1.79 5.72
N LEU A 19 -6.41 -2.86 6.50
CA LEU A 19 -6.79 -4.17 5.97
C LEU A 19 -8.18 -4.20 5.33
N VAL A 20 -9.19 -3.62 5.99
CA VAL A 20 -10.58 -3.64 5.50
C VAL A 20 -10.70 -3.07 4.06
N PRO A 21 -10.20 -1.86 3.75
CA PRO A 21 -10.30 -1.33 2.40
C PRO A 21 -9.50 -2.16 1.38
N ILE A 22 -8.35 -2.74 1.74
CA ILE A 22 -7.56 -3.60 0.84
C ILE A 22 -8.37 -4.83 0.43
N LEU A 23 -9.02 -5.50 1.39
CA LEU A 23 -9.82 -6.70 1.12
C LEU A 23 -11.09 -6.40 0.30
N CYS A 24 -11.69 -5.22 0.50
CA CYS A 24 -12.88 -4.80 -0.24
C CYS A 24 -12.57 -4.36 -1.67
N LEU A 25 -11.47 -3.64 -1.88
CA LEU A 25 -11.13 -3.04 -3.18
C LEU A 25 -10.25 -3.93 -4.04
N GLN A 26 -9.47 -4.83 -3.42
CA GLN A 26 -8.55 -5.77 -4.07
C GLN A 26 -7.68 -5.10 -5.14
N PRO A 27 -6.87 -4.09 -4.77
CA PRO A 27 -6.03 -3.40 -5.74
C PRO A 27 -4.96 -4.34 -6.30
N GLN A 28 -4.56 -4.17 -7.56
CA GLN A 28 -3.43 -4.94 -8.12
C GLN A 28 -2.10 -4.57 -7.47
N TYR A 29 -1.93 -3.28 -7.15
CA TYR A 29 -0.75 -2.73 -6.50
C TYR A 29 -1.12 -1.99 -5.20
N LEU A 30 -0.33 -2.20 -4.16
CA LEU A 30 -0.52 -1.55 -2.85
C LEU A 30 0.80 -0.94 -2.37
N ASP A 31 0.82 0.38 -2.21
CA ASP A 31 1.93 1.08 -1.54
C ASP A 31 1.57 1.34 -0.08
N PHE A 32 2.29 0.69 0.83
CA PHE A 32 2.26 1.05 2.24
C PHE A 32 3.21 2.21 2.51
N ILE A 33 2.65 3.32 2.97
CA ILE A 33 3.44 4.47 3.43
C ILE A 33 3.47 4.41 4.96
N CYS A 34 4.64 4.16 5.53
CA CYS A 34 4.83 4.02 6.96
C CYS A 34 5.90 4.97 7.49
N THR A 35 5.94 5.12 8.80
CA THR A 35 7.06 5.76 9.51
C THR A 35 7.96 4.68 10.09
N ASP A 36 9.12 5.07 10.61
CA ASP A 36 9.97 4.21 11.45
C ASP A 36 9.16 3.48 12.55
N ARG A 37 8.18 4.17 13.16
CA ARG A 37 7.32 3.63 14.21
C ARG A 37 6.29 2.62 13.73
N THR A 38 5.78 2.78 12.50
CA THR A 38 4.70 1.93 11.96
C THR A 38 5.19 0.90 10.94
N ARG A 39 6.49 0.85 10.65
CA ARG A 39 7.12 -0.09 9.72
C ARG A 39 6.80 -1.55 10.03
N GLN A 40 6.93 -1.95 11.29
CA GLN A 40 6.62 -3.33 11.71
C GLN A 40 5.15 -3.71 11.46
N ILE A 41 4.23 -2.74 11.47
CA ILE A 41 2.82 -2.97 11.17
C ILE A 41 2.65 -3.20 9.66
N ALA A 42 3.33 -2.40 8.82
CA ALA A 42 3.32 -2.57 7.37
C ALA A 42 3.86 -3.95 6.95
N GLU A 43 5.00 -4.36 7.53
CA GLU A 43 5.61 -5.67 7.27
C GLU A 43 4.70 -6.83 7.69
N ARG A 44 3.97 -6.70 8.81
CA ARG A 44 2.98 -7.73 9.23
C ARG A 44 1.77 -7.79 8.31
N LEU A 45 1.30 -6.65 7.82
CA LEU A 45 0.20 -6.60 6.86
C LEU A 45 0.62 -7.23 5.54
N ASP A 46 1.84 -6.96 5.07
CA ASP A 46 2.40 -7.55 3.86
C ASP A 46 2.45 -9.09 3.94
N LEU A 47 3.05 -9.63 5.00
CA LEU A 47 3.07 -11.08 5.25
C LEU A 47 1.67 -11.71 5.28
N LEU A 48 0.69 -11.02 5.87
CA LEU A 48 -0.69 -11.50 5.89
C LEU A 48 -1.30 -11.55 4.47
N LEU A 49 -1.03 -10.54 3.64
CA LEU A 49 -1.50 -10.48 2.27
C LEU A 49 -0.81 -11.54 1.39
N GLU A 50 0.49 -11.79 1.58
CA GLU A 50 1.21 -12.89 0.94
C GLU A 50 0.63 -14.26 1.31
N GLU A 51 0.32 -14.49 2.59
CA GLU A 51 -0.33 -15.72 3.04
C GLU A 51 -1.70 -15.90 2.38
N MET A 52 -2.49 -14.83 2.27
CA MET A 52 -3.77 -14.86 1.57
C MET A 52 -3.61 -15.10 0.06
N ALA A 53 -2.56 -14.56 -0.55
CA ALA A 53 -2.26 -14.78 -1.96
C ALA A 53 -1.87 -16.23 -2.24
N SER A 54 -1.11 -16.86 -1.34
CA SER A 54 -0.74 -18.29 -1.45
C SER A 54 -1.95 -19.24 -1.42
N GLN A 55 -3.10 -18.77 -0.93
CA GLN A 55 -4.37 -19.51 -0.89
C GLN A 55 -5.28 -19.18 -2.08
N ASP A 56 -4.73 -18.57 -3.15
CA ASP A 56 -5.44 -18.08 -4.34
C ASP A 56 -6.60 -17.10 -4.02
N ARG A 57 -6.54 -16.41 -2.87
CA ARG A 57 -7.61 -15.49 -2.45
C ARG A 57 -7.43 -14.08 -2.98
N LEU A 58 -6.18 -13.65 -3.20
CA LEU A 58 -5.82 -12.28 -3.57
C LEU A 58 -4.54 -12.27 -4.42
N GLN A 59 -4.46 -11.37 -5.39
CA GLN A 59 -3.23 -11.10 -6.14
C GLN A 59 -2.91 -9.61 -6.03
N ILE A 60 -2.16 -9.26 -4.99
CA ILE A 60 -1.79 -7.88 -4.67
C ILE A 60 -0.27 -7.82 -4.58
N GLN A 61 0.35 -6.96 -5.39
CA GLN A 61 1.77 -6.65 -5.26
C GLN A 61 1.94 -5.50 -4.27
N VAL A 62 2.71 -5.74 -3.20
CA VAL A 62 2.91 -4.78 -2.11
C VAL A 62 4.30 -4.17 -2.19
N ASP A 63 4.38 -2.85 -2.01
CA ASP A 63 5.63 -2.12 -1.79
C ASP A 63 5.53 -1.34 -0.47
N ILE A 64 6.58 -1.40 0.36
CA ILE A 64 6.66 -0.64 1.63
C ILE A 64 7.63 0.53 1.47
N ARG A 65 7.17 1.73 1.78
CA ARG A 65 7.96 2.97 1.74
C ARG A 65 7.92 3.65 3.09
N GLU A 66 9.11 3.83 3.66
CA GLU A 66 9.28 4.57 4.90
C GLU A 66 9.46 6.06 4.62
N VAL A 67 8.74 6.90 5.37
CA VAL A 67 8.81 8.37 5.31
C VAL A 67 8.97 8.96 6.70
N HIS A 68 9.53 10.17 6.78
CA HIS A 68 9.57 10.90 8.04
C HIS A 68 8.20 11.54 8.33
N PRO A 69 7.63 11.38 9.55
CA PRO A 69 6.22 11.73 9.84
C PRO A 69 5.85 13.20 9.62
N TYR A 70 6.82 14.10 9.70
CA TYR A 70 6.61 15.55 9.60
C TYR A 70 7.24 16.16 8.35
N ASP A 71 7.82 15.35 7.47
CA ASP A 71 8.40 15.84 6.22
C ASP A 71 7.38 15.77 5.07
N MET A 72 6.44 16.70 5.09
CA MET A 72 5.38 16.78 4.08
C MET A 72 5.91 17.01 2.66
N LEU A 73 7.07 17.67 2.53
CA LEU A 73 7.69 17.94 1.24
C LEU A 73 8.29 16.67 0.65
N ASP A 74 8.98 15.87 1.46
CA ASP A 74 9.50 14.59 1.04
C ASP A 74 8.37 13.60 0.71
N ILE A 75 7.30 13.57 1.51
CA ILE A 75 6.11 12.76 1.23
C ILE A 75 5.48 13.14 -0.12
N ASP A 76 5.20 14.43 -0.36
CA ASP A 76 4.62 14.89 -1.64
C ASP A 76 5.53 14.55 -2.82
N LYS A 77 6.84 14.77 -2.70
CA LYS A 77 7.81 14.43 -3.74
C LYS A 77 7.83 12.93 -4.05
N ASN A 78 7.83 12.07 -3.03
CA ASN A 78 7.85 10.62 -3.20
C ASN A 78 6.53 10.12 -3.81
N LEU A 79 5.39 10.66 -3.38
CA LEU A 79 4.08 10.32 -3.96
C LEU A 79 3.97 10.75 -5.42
N ARG A 80 4.44 11.95 -5.79
CA ARG A 80 4.48 12.40 -7.18
C ARG A 80 5.34 11.50 -8.04
N LYS A 81 6.54 11.16 -7.56
CA LYS A 81 7.44 10.24 -8.25
C LYS A 81 6.77 8.87 -8.49
N LEU A 82 6.04 8.36 -7.50
CA LEU A 82 5.26 7.12 -7.60
C LEU A 82 4.20 7.17 -8.70
N LEU A 83 3.51 8.31 -8.83
CA LEU A 83 2.50 8.54 -9.86
C LEU A 83 3.12 8.76 -11.25
N ASP A 84 4.29 9.42 -11.33
CA ASP A 84 4.97 9.74 -12.59
C ASP A 84 5.73 8.53 -13.16
N GLU A 85 6.26 7.65 -12.31
CA GLU A 85 6.96 6.41 -12.72
C GLU A 85 6.02 5.38 -13.36
N GLN A 86 4.69 5.59 -13.31
CA GLN A 86 3.72 4.70 -13.92
C GLN A 86 2.75 5.46 -14.82
N VAL A 87 2.97 5.34 -16.13
CA VAL A 87 1.91 5.44 -17.14
C VAL A 87 0.91 4.33 -16.80
N CYS A 88 -0.13 4.65 -16.04
CA CYS A 88 -1.28 3.78 -15.85
C CYS A 88 -1.94 3.58 -17.21
N ASP A 89 -1.55 2.56 -17.96
CA ASP A 89 -2.30 2.10 -19.12
C ASP A 89 -3.53 1.36 -18.58
N PRO A 90 -4.75 1.91 -18.75
CA PRO A 90 -5.96 1.16 -18.45
C PRO A 90 -6.13 0.15 -19.58
N GLN A 91 -5.96 -1.14 -19.30
CA GLN A 91 -6.44 -2.20 -20.19
C GLN A 91 -7.97 -2.29 -20.15
#